data_AF-A0A1H9MUX3-F1
#
_entry.id   AF-A0A1H9MUX3-F1
#
_cell.length_a   1.000
_cell.length_b   1.000
_cell.length_c   1.000
_cell.angle_alpha   90.00
_cell.angle_beta   90.00
_cell.angle_gamma   90.00
#
_symmetry.space_group_name_H-M   'P 1'
#
loop_
_entity.id
_entity.type
_entity.pdbx_description
1 polymer ?
#
loop_
_entity_poly.entity_id
_entity_poly.type
_entity_poly.pdbx_seq_one_letter_code
_entity_poly.pdbx_strand_id
1 'polypeptide(L)'
;MVLWAAGGALGGLVSGVALRGLVGRFTPTGIALPLVSAAVLAVLATKFAGSVEVLAFACLGAVGVALAFIDTAVQRLPDVLTLPAYPLVLALLTVAALTGGTFGALGRAVLGGLALAFVYRVLEFLNPAGMGFGDVKLSGVVGMALGWLGWPVLLVGAALAFVLSAVVSLVLLLLRRITLKSSLPFGPFMLLGAFAAVLLS
;
A
#
# COMPACT_ATOMS: atom_id res chain seq x y z
N MET A 1 15.35 -16.78 -8.79
CA MET A 1 14.06 -16.64 -8.08
C MET A 1 14.20 -16.84 -6.56
N VAL A 2 14.79 -17.94 -6.09
CA VAL A 2 14.92 -18.26 -4.65
C VAL A 2 15.74 -17.25 -3.85
N LEU A 3 16.87 -16.75 -4.38
CA LEU A 3 17.71 -15.75 -3.70
C LEU A 3 16.99 -14.42 -3.44
N TRP A 4 16.19 -13.95 -4.40
CA TRP A 4 15.41 -12.72 -4.26
C TRP A 4 14.26 -12.87 -3.27
N ALA A 5 13.57 -14.03 -3.27
CA ALA A 5 12.56 -14.34 -2.27
C ALA A 5 13.15 -14.35 -0.85
N ALA A 6 14.31 -14.99 -0.66
CA ALA A 6 14.99 -15.06 0.63
C ALA A 6 15.46 -13.67 1.10
N GLY A 7 16.05 -12.86 0.22
CA GLY A 7 16.44 -11.48 0.53
C GLY A 7 15.25 -10.60 0.89
N GLY A 8 14.14 -10.70 0.14
CA GLY A 8 12.90 -10.00 0.43
C GLY A 8 12.27 -10.44 1.77
N ALA A 9 12.26 -11.74 2.05
CA ALA A 9 11.77 -12.28 3.32
C ALA A 9 12.59 -11.76 4.52
N LEU A 10 13.92 -11.76 4.42
CA LEU A 10 14.81 -11.24 5.46
C LEU A 10 14.59 -9.72 5.65
N GLY A 11 14.52 -8.95 4.56
CA GLY A 11 14.21 -7.52 4.63
C GLY A 11 12.85 -7.24 5.27
N GLY A 12 11.84 -8.07 4.98
CA GLY A 12 10.52 -7.99 5.58
C GLY A 12 10.50 -8.36 7.06
N LEU A 13 11.28 -9.36 7.49
CA LEU A 13 11.44 -9.67 8.91
C LEU A 13 12.10 -8.52 9.66
N VAL A 14 13.19 -7.97 9.14
CA VAL A 14 13.93 -6.87 9.77
C VAL A 14 13.06 -5.61 9.86
N SER A 15 12.43 -5.20 8.75
CA SER A 15 11.55 -4.04 8.73
C SER A 15 10.35 -4.21 9.65
N GLY A 16 9.72 -5.40 9.64
CA GLY A 16 8.62 -5.71 10.53
C GLY A 16 9.02 -5.64 12.01
N VAL A 17 10.19 -6.16 12.39
CA VAL A 17 10.72 -6.06 13.75
C VAL A 17 11.03 -4.61 14.12
N ALA A 18 11.66 -3.84 13.23
CA ALA A 18 11.97 -2.43 13.46
C ALA A 18 10.70 -1.58 13.64
N LEU A 19 9.64 -1.87 12.88
CA LEU A 19 8.36 -1.15 12.93
C LEU A 19 7.46 -1.58 14.09
N ARG A 20 7.75 -2.71 14.77
CA ARG A 20 6.97 -3.17 15.93
C ARG A 20 6.84 -2.11 17.02
N GLY A 21 7.92 -1.40 17.35
CA GLY A 21 7.89 -0.39 18.41
C GLY A 21 6.95 0.79 18.09
N LEU A 22 6.82 1.13 16.81
CA LEU A 22 5.94 2.20 16.35
C LEU A 22 4.49 1.73 16.22
N VAL A 23 4.26 0.57 15.58
CA VAL A 23 2.91 -0.02 15.43
C VAL A 23 2.35 -0.43 16.79
N GLY A 24 3.22 -0.88 17.71
CA GLY A 24 2.93 -1.25 19.09
C GLY A 24 2.28 -0.15 19.92
N ARG A 25 2.45 1.12 19.52
CA ARG A 25 1.79 2.26 20.15
C ARG A 25 0.29 2.32 19.87
N PHE A 26 -0.17 1.65 18.83
CA PHE A 26 -1.57 1.63 18.40
C PHE A 26 -2.21 0.26 18.63
N THR A 27 -1.45 -0.82 18.48
CA THR A 27 -1.99 -2.19 18.48
C THR A 27 -1.01 -3.19 19.08
N PRO A 28 -1.47 -4.28 19.71
CA PRO A 28 -0.58 -5.36 20.13
C PRO A 28 0.14 -5.98 18.93
N THR A 29 1.42 -5.68 18.78
CA THR A 29 2.25 -6.22 17.70
C THR A 29 2.78 -7.59 18.08
N GLY A 30 2.08 -8.64 17.65
CA GLY A 30 2.57 -10.02 17.75
C GLY A 30 3.61 -10.39 16.69
N ILE A 31 3.76 -11.70 16.47
CA ILE A 31 4.57 -12.25 15.37
C ILE A 31 3.98 -11.98 13.98
N ALA A 32 2.70 -11.60 13.91
CA ALA A 32 2.01 -11.34 12.65
C ALA A 32 2.66 -10.22 11.83
N LEU A 33 3.07 -9.09 12.45
CA LEU A 33 3.61 -7.96 11.70
C LEU A 33 4.89 -8.33 10.92
N PRO A 34 5.94 -8.94 11.53
CA PRO A 34 7.10 -9.38 10.76
C PRO A 34 6.82 -10.50 9.78
N LEU A 35 5.92 -11.44 10.09
CA LEU A 35 5.60 -12.53 9.17
C LEU A 35 4.88 -12.03 7.92
N VAL A 36 3.91 -11.13 8.06
CA VAL A 36 3.21 -10.51 6.93
C VAL A 36 4.17 -9.63 6.13
N SER A 37 5.02 -8.85 6.81
CA SER A 37 6.05 -8.04 6.14
C SER A 37 7.02 -8.91 5.34
N ALA A 38 7.50 -10.02 5.92
CA ALA A 38 8.35 -11.00 5.25
C ALA A 38 7.68 -11.60 4.00
N ALA A 39 6.42 -12.02 4.12
CA ALA A 39 5.67 -12.58 3.00
C ALA A 39 5.49 -11.55 1.86
N VAL A 40 5.05 -10.33 2.19
CA VAL A 40 4.82 -9.27 1.20
C VAL A 40 6.13 -8.89 0.51
N LEU A 41 7.22 -8.65 1.27
CA LEU A 41 8.49 -8.26 0.67
C LEU A 41 9.15 -9.40 -0.11
N ALA A 42 8.98 -10.66 0.29
CA ALA A 42 9.45 -11.81 -0.49
C ALA A 42 8.76 -11.87 -1.86
N VAL A 43 7.44 -11.67 -1.89
CA VAL A 43 6.62 -11.69 -3.12
C VAL A 43 6.94 -10.50 -4.02
N LEU A 44 7.12 -9.29 -3.47
CA LEU A 44 7.54 -8.12 -4.25
C LEU A 44 8.98 -8.27 -4.77
N ALA A 45 9.88 -8.87 -3.98
CA ALA A 45 11.26 -9.09 -4.39
C ALA A 45 11.39 -10.09 -5.55
N THR A 46 10.51 -11.11 -5.63
CA THR A 46 10.48 -12.02 -6.78
C THR A 46 9.92 -11.34 -8.03
N LYS A 47 8.91 -10.46 -7.88
CA LYS A 47 8.30 -9.74 -8.99
C LYS A 47 9.29 -8.80 -9.69
N PHE A 48 10.08 -8.06 -8.91
CA PHE A 48 11.05 -7.07 -9.42
C PHE A 48 12.49 -7.59 -9.36
N ALA A 49 12.69 -8.90 -9.45
CA ALA A 49 14.00 -9.52 -9.34
C ALA A 49 15.00 -8.95 -10.37
N GLY A 50 16.11 -8.38 -9.89
CA GLY A 50 17.13 -7.76 -10.74
C GLY A 50 16.84 -6.31 -11.16
N SER A 51 15.71 -5.74 -10.75
CA SER A 51 15.36 -4.33 -10.99
C SER A 51 15.61 -3.47 -9.75
N VAL A 52 16.04 -2.22 -9.97
CA VAL A 52 16.20 -1.21 -8.90
C VAL A 52 14.85 -0.80 -8.31
N GLU A 53 13.76 -1.00 -9.05
CA GLU A 53 12.38 -0.72 -8.63
C GLU A 53 12.00 -1.51 -7.36
N VAL A 54 12.63 -2.67 -7.14
CA VAL A 54 12.41 -3.51 -5.96
C VAL A 54 12.59 -2.72 -4.67
N LEU A 55 13.46 -1.72 -4.64
CA LEU A 55 13.68 -0.89 -3.45
C LEU A 55 12.46 -0.01 -3.15
N ALA A 56 11.88 0.62 -4.19
CA ALA A 56 10.68 1.45 -4.05
C ALA A 56 9.47 0.60 -3.60
N PHE A 57 9.27 -0.56 -4.23
CA PHE A 57 8.18 -1.46 -3.88
C PHE A 57 8.39 -2.16 -2.54
N ALA A 58 9.62 -2.49 -2.14
CA ALA A 58 9.91 -3.02 -0.80
C ALA A 58 9.66 -1.97 0.29
N CYS A 59 10.03 -0.72 0.05
CA CYS A 59 9.71 0.39 0.94
C CYS A 59 8.20 0.57 1.09
N LEU A 60 7.46 0.59 -0.02
CA LEU A 60 6.00 0.65 -0.01
C LEU A 60 5.39 -0.57 0.69
N GLY A 61 5.93 -1.77 0.47
CA GLY A 61 5.53 -2.99 1.14
C GLY A 61 5.66 -2.91 2.65
N ALA A 62 6.82 -2.47 3.14
CA ALA A 62 7.10 -2.39 4.57
C ALA A 62 6.22 -1.34 5.27
N VAL A 63 6.15 -0.13 4.70
CA VAL A 63 5.31 0.95 5.24
C VAL A 63 3.84 0.60 5.11
N GLY A 64 3.41 0.05 3.97
CA GLY A 64 2.05 -0.37 3.71
C GLY A 64 1.57 -1.43 4.70
N VAL A 65 2.35 -2.47 4.96
CA VAL A 65 1.99 -3.48 5.96
C VAL A 65 1.83 -2.86 7.35
N ALA A 66 2.75 -2.01 7.79
CA ALA A 66 2.61 -1.30 9.06
C ALA A 66 1.34 -0.43 9.11
N LEU A 67 1.07 0.32 8.05
CA LEU A 67 -0.13 1.14 7.93
C LEU A 67 -1.42 0.31 7.93
N ALA A 68 -1.45 -0.84 7.28
CA ALA A 68 -2.60 -1.74 7.29
C ALA A 68 -2.91 -2.27 8.70
N PHE A 69 -1.90 -2.62 9.48
CA PHE A 69 -2.08 -3.05 10.87
C PHE A 69 -2.61 -1.93 11.76
N ILE A 70 -2.10 -0.71 11.60
CA ILE A 70 -2.56 0.46 12.35
C ILE A 70 -4.00 0.80 11.95
N ASP A 71 -4.29 0.85 10.65
CA ASP A 71 -5.62 1.20 10.14
C ASP A 71 -6.68 0.19 10.60
N THR A 72 -6.36 -1.11 10.59
CA THR A 72 -7.28 -2.17 11.04
C THR A 72 -7.72 -2.00 12.50
N ALA A 73 -6.87 -1.42 13.35
CA ALA A 73 -7.16 -1.33 14.77
C ALA A 73 -7.70 0.03 15.21
N VAL A 74 -7.24 1.12 14.60
CA VAL A 74 -7.62 2.48 15.01
C VAL A 74 -8.28 3.31 13.92
N GLN A 75 -8.44 2.76 12.70
CA GLN A 75 -9.08 3.44 11.55
C GLN A 75 -8.47 4.81 11.26
N ARG A 76 -7.15 4.91 11.44
CA ARG A 76 -6.37 6.15 11.30
C ARG A 76 -5.00 5.80 10.73
N LEU A 77 -4.55 6.60 9.77
CA LEU A 77 -3.24 6.47 9.16
C LEU A 77 -2.32 7.57 9.68
N PRO A 78 -1.25 7.25 10.44
CA PRO A 78 -0.38 8.24 11.05
C PRO A 78 0.51 8.94 10.02
N ASP A 79 0.54 10.27 10.11
CA ASP A 79 1.32 11.15 9.22
C ASP A 79 2.83 10.89 9.29
N VAL A 80 3.31 10.39 10.44
CA VAL A 80 4.70 10.00 10.66
C VAL A 80 5.15 8.89 9.71
N LEU A 81 4.23 8.08 9.18
CA LEU A 81 4.52 7.03 8.21
C LEU A 81 4.12 7.42 6.78
N THR A 82 2.97 8.06 6.60
CA THR A 82 2.44 8.38 5.26
C THR A 82 3.19 9.52 4.59
N LEU A 83 3.52 10.60 5.31
CA LEU A 83 4.18 11.78 4.71
C LEU A 83 5.62 11.48 4.27
N PRO A 84 6.46 10.79 5.06
CA PRO A 84 7.81 10.44 4.61
C PRO A 84 7.83 9.45 3.44
N ALA A 85 6.76 8.67 3.25
CA ALA A 85 6.67 7.70 2.16
C ALA A 85 6.63 8.37 0.77
N TYR A 86 6.05 9.57 0.65
CA TYR A 86 6.00 10.31 -0.62
C TYR A 86 7.40 10.63 -1.19
N PRO A 87 8.25 11.41 -0.50
CA PRO A 87 9.57 11.74 -1.03
C PRO A 87 10.47 10.50 -1.11
N LEU A 88 10.30 9.53 -0.21
CA LEU A 88 11.12 8.31 -0.22
C LEU A 88 10.81 7.43 -1.44
N VAL A 89 9.54 7.13 -1.70
CA VAL A 89 9.13 6.35 -2.88
C VAL A 89 9.48 7.10 -4.15
N LEU A 90 9.23 8.41 -4.22
CA LEU A 90 9.59 9.21 -5.40
C LEU A 90 11.10 9.21 -5.64
N ALA A 91 11.92 9.36 -4.60
CA ALA A 91 13.38 9.31 -4.72
C ALA A 91 13.86 7.94 -5.21
N LEU A 92 13.33 6.85 -4.67
CA LEU A 92 13.68 5.49 -5.11
C LEU A 92 13.26 5.22 -6.56
N LEU A 93 12.08 5.68 -6.97
CA LEU A 93 11.64 5.62 -8.37
C LEU A 93 12.50 6.52 -9.29
N THR A 94 13.00 7.64 -8.78
CA THR A 94 13.94 8.50 -9.51
C THR A 94 15.26 7.80 -9.75
N VAL A 95 15.80 7.12 -8.73
CA VAL A 95 17.00 6.29 -8.89
C VAL A 95 16.75 5.19 -9.92
N ALA A 96 15.60 4.51 -9.85
CA ALA A 96 15.24 3.49 -10.84
C ALA A 96 15.15 4.07 -12.27
N ALA A 97 14.56 5.26 -12.43
CA ALA A 97 14.46 5.97 -13.72
C ALA A 97 15.85 6.31 -14.28
N LEU A 98 16.77 6.78 -13.43
CA LEU A 98 18.13 7.13 -13.82
C LEU A 98 18.92 5.90 -14.28
N THR A 99 18.74 4.76 -13.62
CA THR A 99 19.43 3.51 -13.97
C THR A 99 18.80 2.79 -15.17
N GLY A 100 17.48 2.89 -15.34
CA GLY A 100 16.73 2.18 -16.38
C GLY A 100 16.36 3.02 -17.60
N GLY A 101 16.60 4.33 -17.58
CA GLY A 101 16.22 5.26 -18.65
C GLY A 101 14.71 5.53 -18.75
N THR A 102 13.91 5.16 -17.76
CA THR A 102 12.43 5.15 -17.81
C THR A 102 11.80 6.44 -17.27
N PHE A 103 12.25 7.61 -17.72
CA PHE A 103 11.72 8.90 -17.25
C PHE A 103 10.22 9.09 -17.52
N GLY A 104 9.68 8.48 -18.58
CA GLY A 104 8.24 8.47 -18.84
C GLY A 104 7.42 7.75 -17.74
N ALA A 105 8.00 6.74 -17.09
CA ALA A 105 7.37 6.08 -15.94
C ALA A 105 7.32 6.98 -14.71
N LEU A 106 8.32 7.84 -14.52
CA LEU A 106 8.36 8.81 -13.43
C LEU A 106 7.25 9.86 -13.56
N GLY A 107 7.05 10.39 -14.78
CA GLY A 107 5.94 11.30 -15.05
C GLY A 107 4.57 10.64 -14.78
N ARG A 108 4.38 9.39 -15.23
CA ARG A 108 3.16 8.63 -14.94
C ARG A 108 2.99 8.33 -13.45
N ALA A 109 4.07 8.09 -12.71
CA ALA A 109 4.02 7.91 -11.26
C ALA A 109 3.49 9.17 -10.57
N VAL A 110 4.07 10.34 -10.86
CA VAL A 110 3.61 11.60 -10.27
C VAL A 110 2.14 11.87 -10.62
N LEU A 111 1.77 11.73 -11.91
CA LEU A 111 0.39 11.92 -12.37
C LEU A 111 -0.57 10.89 -11.77
N GLY A 112 -0.16 9.64 -11.66
CA GLY A 112 -0.95 8.56 -11.06
C GLY A 112 -1.20 8.80 -9.57
N GLY A 113 -0.18 9.26 -8.84
CA GLY A 113 -0.30 9.66 -7.44
C GLY A 113 -1.26 10.83 -7.25
N LEU A 114 -1.13 11.88 -8.07
CA LEU A 114 -2.02 13.03 -8.03
C LEU A 114 -3.45 12.66 -8.41
N ALA A 115 -3.64 11.86 -9.46
CA ALA A 115 -4.95 11.43 -9.92
C ALA A 115 -5.67 10.59 -8.86
N LEU A 116 -4.99 9.60 -8.28
CA LEU A 116 -5.61 8.74 -7.27
C LEU A 116 -5.89 9.51 -5.98
N ALA A 117 -4.96 10.36 -5.52
CA ALA A 117 -5.19 11.24 -4.37
C ALA A 117 -6.36 12.20 -4.61
N PHE A 118 -6.49 12.75 -5.82
CA PHE A 118 -7.61 13.63 -6.18
C PHE A 118 -8.94 12.89 -6.13
N VAL A 119 -9.03 11.69 -6.73
CA VAL A 119 -10.24 10.87 -6.69
C VAL A 119 -10.64 10.56 -5.25
N TYR A 120 -9.70 10.11 -4.42
CA TYR A 120 -9.99 9.81 -3.02
C TYR A 120 -10.36 11.06 -2.22
N ARG A 121 -9.76 12.21 -2.52
CA ARG A 121 -10.14 13.49 -1.91
C ARG A 121 -11.55 13.90 -2.27
N VAL A 122 -11.99 13.67 -3.51
CA VAL A 122 -13.37 13.91 -3.92
C VAL A 122 -14.32 12.96 -3.20
N LEU A 123 -13.97 11.68 -3.06
CA LEU A 123 -14.79 10.69 -2.35
C LEU A 123 -14.94 11.02 -0.86
N GLU A 124 -13.84 11.39 -0.19
CA GLU A 124 -13.86 11.82 1.21
C GLU A 124 -14.61 13.14 1.41
N PHE A 125 -14.53 14.08 0.46
CA PHE A 125 -15.33 15.30 0.50
C PHE A 125 -16.84 15.04 0.34
N LEU A 126 -17.22 14.11 -0.55
CA LEU A 126 -18.63 13.74 -0.78
C LEU A 126 -19.21 12.88 0.35
N ASN A 127 -18.40 12.02 0.97
CA ASN A 127 -18.81 11.14 2.04
C ASN A 127 -17.77 11.08 3.19
N PRO A 128 -17.66 12.15 3.98
CA PRO A 128 -16.66 12.25 5.05
C PRO A 128 -16.89 11.26 6.19
N ALA A 129 -18.11 10.72 6.32
CA ALA A 129 -18.43 9.68 7.29
C ALA A 129 -17.98 8.28 6.82
N GLY A 130 -17.80 8.08 5.51
CA GLY A 130 -17.46 6.79 4.91
C GLY A 130 -15.97 6.56 4.68
N MET A 131 -15.17 7.61 4.49
CA MET A 131 -13.74 7.50 4.18
C MET A 131 -12.94 8.54 4.95
N GLY A 132 -11.84 8.11 5.57
CA GLY A 132 -10.98 9.00 6.34
C GLY A 132 -9.98 9.74 5.46
N PHE A 133 -9.56 10.94 5.89
CA PHE A 133 -8.49 11.68 5.21
C PHE A 133 -7.15 10.91 5.16
N GLY A 134 -6.97 9.91 6.03
CA GLY A 134 -5.83 8.99 5.96
C GLY A 134 -5.77 8.23 4.64
N ASP A 135 -6.90 7.74 4.14
CA ASP A 135 -6.99 6.97 2.89
C ASP A 135 -6.58 7.82 1.69
N VAL A 136 -6.94 9.11 1.71
CA VAL A 136 -6.51 10.09 0.69
C VAL A 136 -4.98 10.18 0.63
N LYS A 137 -4.30 10.26 1.79
CA LYS A 137 -2.83 10.33 1.84
C LYS A 137 -2.18 9.04 1.36
N LEU A 138 -2.70 7.89 1.78
CA LEU A 138 -2.16 6.61 1.36
C LEU A 138 -2.38 6.37 -0.14
N SER A 139 -3.53 6.79 -0.67
CA SER A 139 -3.87 6.66 -2.10
C SER A 139 -2.89 7.41 -3.00
N GLY A 140 -2.31 8.53 -2.57
CA GLY A 140 -1.31 9.22 -3.36
C GLY A 140 -0.02 8.42 -3.52
N VAL A 141 0.50 7.83 -2.45
CA VAL A 141 1.71 6.99 -2.50
C VAL A 141 1.45 5.71 -3.31
N VAL A 142 0.29 5.08 -3.10
CA VAL A 142 -0.16 3.91 -3.87
C VAL A 142 -0.30 4.26 -5.35
N GLY A 143 -0.92 5.39 -5.67
CA GLY A 143 -1.08 5.89 -7.03
C GLY A 143 0.25 6.18 -7.72
N MET A 144 1.27 6.65 -6.98
CA MET A 144 2.63 6.79 -7.53
C MET A 144 3.21 5.45 -7.94
N ALA A 145 3.12 4.44 -7.07
CA ALA A 145 3.65 3.12 -7.35
C ALA A 145 2.92 2.41 -8.49
N LEU A 146 1.59 2.51 -8.54
CA LEU A 146 0.81 1.90 -9.62
C LEU A 146 0.96 2.66 -10.94
N GLY A 147 1.00 4.00 -10.89
CA GLY A 147 1.22 4.86 -12.06
C GLY A 147 2.59 4.63 -12.71
N TRP A 148 3.61 4.30 -11.92
CA TRP A 148 4.93 3.88 -12.41
C TRP A 148 4.82 2.69 -13.38
N LEU A 149 4.07 1.65 -12.99
CA LEU A 149 3.86 0.45 -13.79
C LEU A 149 2.97 0.74 -15.00
N GLY A 150 1.93 1.55 -14.80
CA GLY A 150 1.17 2.16 -15.87
C GLY A 150 -0.31 2.37 -15.55
N TRP A 151 -1.00 3.05 -16.45
CA TRP A 151 -2.42 3.36 -16.31
C TRP A 151 -3.32 2.14 -16.11
N PRO A 152 -3.16 1.01 -16.83
CA PRO A 152 -3.99 -0.17 -16.59
C PRO A 152 -3.80 -0.72 -15.18
N VAL A 153 -2.58 -0.75 -14.68
CA VAL A 153 -2.25 -1.26 -13.34
C VAL A 153 -2.82 -0.36 -12.26
N LEU A 154 -2.78 0.97 -12.46
CA LEU A 154 -3.44 1.93 -11.58
C LEU A 154 -4.95 1.74 -11.52
N LEU A 155 -5.60 1.61 -12.67
CA LEU A 155 -7.06 1.41 -12.74
C LEU A 155 -7.47 0.08 -12.11
N VAL A 156 -6.76 -1.01 -12.41
CA VAL A 156 -7.02 -2.33 -11.83
C VAL A 156 -6.78 -2.31 -10.32
N GLY A 157 -5.69 -1.71 -9.84
CA GLY A 157 -5.41 -1.63 -8.40
C GLY A 157 -6.45 -0.80 -7.65
N ALA A 158 -6.86 0.34 -8.21
CA ALA A 158 -7.93 1.16 -7.66
C ALA A 158 -9.27 0.42 -7.65
N ALA A 159 -9.64 -0.26 -8.74
CA ALA A 159 -10.87 -1.04 -8.82
C ALA A 159 -10.87 -2.22 -7.85
N LEU A 160 -9.76 -2.97 -7.75
CA LEU A 160 -9.62 -4.08 -6.83
C LEU A 160 -9.77 -3.65 -5.37
N ALA A 161 -9.28 -2.46 -4.99
CA ALA A 161 -9.49 -1.91 -3.66
C ALA A 161 -10.99 -1.83 -3.30
N PHE A 162 -11.79 -1.22 -4.19
CA PHE A 162 -13.23 -1.09 -4.00
C PHE A 162 -13.98 -2.42 -4.07
N VAL A 163 -13.59 -3.32 -4.99
CA VAL A 163 -14.21 -4.64 -5.12
C VAL A 163 -13.94 -5.47 -3.86
N LEU A 164 -12.70 -5.51 -3.38
CA LEU A 164 -12.34 -6.25 -2.17
C LEU A 164 -13.06 -5.70 -0.94
N SER A 165 -13.09 -4.37 -0.76
CA SER A 165 -13.81 -3.76 0.35
C SER A 165 -15.31 -4.05 0.28
N ALA A 166 -15.92 -3.97 -0.91
CA ALA A 166 -17.35 -4.24 -1.10
C ALA A 166 -17.70 -5.70 -0.79
N VAL A 167 -16.92 -6.66 -1.30
CA VAL A 167 -17.13 -8.09 -1.04
C VAL A 167 -17.02 -8.40 0.44
N VAL A 168 -15.97 -7.93 1.12
CA VAL A 168 -15.77 -8.18 2.55
C VAL A 168 -16.86 -7.50 3.39
N SER A 169 -17.22 -6.25 3.06
CA SER A 169 -18.34 -5.55 3.72
C SER A 169 -19.65 -6.32 3.57
N LEU A 170 -19.94 -6.81 2.36
CA LEU A 170 -21.16 -7.57 2.09
C LEU A 170 -21.19 -8.89 2.87
N VAL A 171 -20.09 -9.64 2.89
CA VAL A 171 -19.99 -10.89 3.66
C VAL A 171 -20.18 -10.63 5.15
N LEU A 172 -19.54 -9.60 5.71
CA LEU A 172 -19.69 -9.26 7.13
C LEU A 172 -21.12 -8.79 7.46
N LEU A 173 -21.78 -8.09 6.54
CA LEU A 173 -23.18 -7.68 6.68
C LEU A 173 -24.12 -8.90 6.66
N LEU A 174 -23.90 -9.85 5.74
CA LEU A 174 -24.66 -11.11 5.66
C LEU A 174 -24.46 -11.98 6.92
N LEU A 175 -23.25 -12.00 7.46
CA LEU A 175 -22.93 -12.67 8.73
C LEU A 175 -23.41 -11.89 9.96
N ARG A 176 -24.07 -10.74 9.78
CA ARG A 176 -24.54 -9.83 10.84
C ARG A 176 -23.44 -9.41 11.83
N ARG A 177 -22.19 -9.38 11.36
CA ARG A 177 -21.02 -8.94 12.14
C ARG A 177 -20.86 -7.43 12.13
N ILE A 178 -21.40 -6.76 11.11
CA ILE A 178 -21.42 -5.30 10.97
C ILE A 178 -22.82 -4.81 10.59
N THR A 179 -23.04 -3.51 10.74
CA THR A 179 -24.27 -2.83 10.31
C THR A 179 -23.98 -1.90 9.14
N LEU A 180 -25.01 -1.40 8.45
CA LEU A 180 -24.86 -0.39 7.39
C LEU A 180 -24.25 0.94 7.87
N LYS A 181 -24.21 1.18 9.18
CA LYS A 181 -23.59 2.36 9.80
C LYS A 181 -22.16 2.10 10.29
N SER A 182 -21.69 0.86 10.20
CA SER A 182 -20.34 0.50 10.66
C SER A 182 -19.31 0.96 9.64
N SER A 183 -18.32 1.72 10.09
CA SER A 183 -17.16 2.07 9.26
C SER A 183 -16.15 0.93 9.28
N LEU A 184 -15.61 0.56 8.11
CA LEU A 184 -14.55 -0.43 7.97
C LEU A 184 -13.25 0.25 7.53
N PRO A 185 -12.09 -0.23 8.00
CA PRO A 185 -10.80 0.29 7.59
C PRO A 185 -10.57 0.03 6.09
N PHE A 186 -10.41 1.08 5.29
CA PHE A 186 -10.26 0.97 3.84
C PHE A 186 -8.80 0.78 3.41
N GLY A 187 -7.84 1.27 4.20
CA GLY A 187 -6.41 1.21 3.92
C GLY A 187 -5.87 -0.20 3.59
N PRO A 188 -6.21 -1.25 4.36
CA PRO A 188 -5.81 -2.62 4.06
C PRO A 188 -6.31 -3.12 2.71
N PHE A 189 -7.56 -2.82 2.34
CA PHE A 189 -8.13 -3.22 1.05
C PHE A 189 -7.49 -2.46 -0.12
N MET A 190 -7.16 -1.19 0.09
CA MET A 190 -6.40 -0.40 -0.88
C MET A 190 -5.02 -0.98 -1.16
N LEU A 191 -4.29 -1.37 -0.11
CA LEU A 191 -2.97 -1.99 -0.24
C LEU A 191 -3.05 -3.38 -0.87
N LEU A 192 -4.05 -4.19 -0.49
CA LEU A 192 -4.28 -5.50 -1.10
C LEU A 192 -4.59 -5.38 -2.60
N GLY A 193 -5.48 -4.45 -2.98
CA GLY A 193 -5.80 -4.18 -4.39
C GLY A 193 -4.58 -3.70 -5.16
N ALA A 194 -3.77 -2.81 -4.58
CA ALA A 194 -2.52 -2.34 -5.17
C ALA A 194 -1.51 -3.47 -5.37
N PHE A 195 -1.21 -4.27 -4.35
CA PHE A 195 -0.25 -5.38 -4.47
C PHE A 195 -0.74 -6.46 -5.42
N ALA A 196 -2.04 -6.76 -5.45
CA ALA A 196 -2.61 -7.68 -6.43
C ALA A 196 -2.40 -7.17 -7.87
N ALA A 197 -2.68 -5.89 -8.13
CA ALA A 197 -2.46 -5.29 -9.44
C ALA A 197 -0.98 -5.28 -9.85
N VAL A 198 -0.07 -4.98 -8.91
CA VAL A 198 1.38 -5.07 -9.13
C VAL A 198 1.78 -6.49 -9.55
N LEU A 199 1.24 -7.51 -8.90
CA LEU A 199 1.59 -8.90 -9.22
C LEU A 199 1.06 -9.35 -10.59
N LEU A 200 -0.10 -8.85 -11.00
CA LEU A 200 -0.73 -9.12 -12.30
C LEU A 200 -0.09 -8.37 -13.47
N SER A 201 0.75 -7.36 -13.21
CA SER A 201 1.34 -6.50 -14.25
C SER A 201 2.46 -7.13 -15.08
#